data_AF-A0A1G0F4D2-F1
#
_entry.id   AF-A0A1G0F4D2-F1
#
_cell.length_a   1.000
_cell.length_b   1.000
_cell.length_c   1.000
_cell.angle_alpha   90.00
_cell.angle_beta   90.00
_cell.angle_gamma   90.00
#
_symmetry.space_group_name_H-M   'P 1'
#
loop_
_entity.id
_entity.type
_entity.pdbx_description
1 polymer ?
#
loop_
_entity_poly.entity_id
_entity_poly.type
_entity_poly.pdbx_seq_one_letter_code
_entity_poly.pdbx_strand_id
1 'polypeptide(L)'
;MSKTKIWCGYLNAGEKSAAVLRDDELDTGNPNTLYLFNLARNEILEYSRAIVEPKLRELKGQEQGQEVELKAAFKKVRADFKPRGKATTVLVRGKATPAAKQDVVKDDVDDVIDDGDVPVLDELDPDE
;
A
#
# COMPACT_ATOMS: atom_id res chain seq x y z
N MET A 1 15.51 -24.48 -3.25
CA MET A 1 14.21 -24.33 -2.54
C MET A 1 13.94 -22.84 -2.41
N SER A 2 13.00 -22.33 -3.19
CA SER A 2 12.64 -20.91 -3.20
C SER A 2 12.12 -20.53 -1.83
N LYS A 3 12.82 -19.60 -1.17
CA LYS A 3 12.54 -19.18 0.20
C LYS A 3 11.37 -18.20 0.11
N THR A 4 10.14 -18.72 0.02
CA THR A 4 8.93 -17.90 0.00
C THR A 4 8.96 -16.98 1.21
N LYS A 5 8.98 -15.67 0.95
CA LYS A 5 9.07 -14.65 1.99
C LYS A 5 7.67 -14.42 2.53
N ILE A 6 7.28 -15.30 3.46
CA ILE A 6 5.97 -15.26 4.12
C ILE A 6 6.06 -14.34 5.34
N TRP A 7 5.13 -13.39 5.44
CA TRP A 7 4.98 -12.50 6.58
C TRP A 7 3.67 -12.82 7.29
N CYS A 8 3.72 -12.93 8.62
CA CYS A 8 2.55 -13.24 9.44
C CYS A 8 2.25 -12.07 10.36
N GLY A 9 0.99 -11.66 10.41
CA GLY A 9 0.55 -10.52 11.18
C GLY A 9 -0.85 -10.70 11.72
N TYR A 10 -1.33 -9.67 12.39
CA TYR A 10 -2.69 -9.54 12.85
C TYR A 10 -3.30 -8.30 12.23
N LEU A 11 -4.45 -8.48 11.56
CA LEU A 11 -5.20 -7.37 10.98
C LEU A 11 -6.26 -6.95 11.99
N ASN A 12 -6.13 -5.72 12.51
CA ASN A 12 -7.10 -5.15 13.44
C ASN A 12 -8.21 -4.41 12.67
N ALA A 13 -9.29 -5.13 12.36
CA ALA A 13 -10.43 -4.62 11.60
C ALA A 13 -11.69 -4.43 12.48
N GLY A 14 -11.52 -4.15 13.77
CA GLY A 14 -12.62 -4.07 14.73
C GLY A 14 -13.19 -5.45 15.03
N GLU A 15 -14.48 -5.65 14.76
CA GLU A 15 -15.15 -6.96 14.96
C GLU A 15 -14.59 -8.08 14.10
N LYS A 16 -13.90 -7.75 12.99
CA LYS A 16 -13.33 -8.73 12.04
C LYS A 16 -11.82 -8.89 12.19
N SER A 17 -11.31 -8.66 13.40
CA SER A 17 -9.89 -8.80 13.68
C SER A 17 -9.45 -10.25 13.60
N ALA A 18 -8.39 -10.52 12.83
CA ALA A 18 -7.95 -11.88 12.55
C ALA A 18 -6.45 -11.95 12.27
N ALA A 19 -5.87 -13.13 12.54
CA ALA A 19 -4.53 -13.46 12.10
C ALA A 19 -4.51 -13.55 10.56
N VAL A 20 -3.53 -12.88 9.97
CA VAL A 20 -3.37 -12.78 8.53
C VAL A 20 -1.96 -13.18 8.10
N LEU A 21 -1.86 -13.74 6.91
CA LEU A 21 -0.58 -14.10 6.30
C LEU A 21 -0.47 -13.46 4.92
N ARG A 22 0.65 -12.78 4.70
CA ARG A 22 1.04 -12.19 3.42
C ARG A 22 2.13 -13.04 2.80
N ASP A 23 2.01 -13.30 1.52
CA ASP A 23 3.00 -14.01 0.72
C ASP A 23 3.53 -13.05 -0.34
N ASP A 24 4.84 -12.84 -0.37
CA ASP A 24 5.49 -11.88 -1.29
C ASP A 24 5.49 -12.37 -2.75
N GLU A 25 5.24 -13.66 -3.00
CA GLU A 25 5.10 -14.19 -4.37
C GLU A 25 3.70 -13.91 -4.95
N LEU A 26 2.73 -13.54 -4.12
CA LEU A 26 1.35 -13.24 -4.48
C LEU A 26 1.16 -11.73 -4.66
N ASP A 27 1.39 -11.26 -5.88
CA ASP A 27 1.10 -9.89 -6.28
C ASP A 27 -0.22 -9.79 -7.05
N THR A 28 -0.96 -8.70 -6.84
CA THR A 28 -2.26 -8.44 -7.48
C THR A 28 -2.09 -7.76 -8.85
N GLY A 29 -0.87 -7.38 -9.22
CA GLY A 29 -0.55 -6.50 -10.35
C GLY A 29 -0.83 -5.02 -10.06
N ASN A 30 -1.32 -4.68 -8.86
CA ASN A 30 -1.66 -3.31 -8.47
C ASN A 30 -0.85 -2.91 -7.22
N PRO A 31 -0.10 -1.80 -7.25
CA PRO A 31 0.71 -1.39 -6.10
C PRO A 31 -0.12 -0.96 -4.88
N ASN A 32 -1.42 -0.66 -5.09
CA ASN A 32 -2.36 -0.23 -4.06
C ASN A 32 -3.14 -1.39 -3.43
N THR A 33 -3.02 -2.62 -3.93
CA THR A 33 -3.68 -3.79 -3.35
C THR A 33 -2.67 -4.89 -3.04
N LEU A 34 -3.04 -5.79 -2.15
CA LEU A 34 -2.21 -6.93 -1.79
C LEU A 34 -3.09 -8.11 -1.38
N TYR A 35 -2.60 -9.33 -1.62
CA TYR A 35 -3.27 -10.53 -1.15
C TYR A 35 -2.89 -10.83 0.29
N LEU A 36 -3.91 -10.97 1.14
CA LEU A 36 -3.76 -11.48 2.51
C LEU A 36 -4.65 -12.71 2.67
N PHE A 37 -4.07 -13.76 3.22
CA PHE A 37 -4.82 -14.87 3.77
C PHE A 37 -5.42 -14.48 5.12
N ASN A 38 -6.73 -14.67 5.27
CA ASN A 38 -7.43 -14.43 6.53
C ASN A 38 -7.78 -15.76 7.19
N LEU A 39 -7.26 -16.01 8.40
CA LEU A 39 -7.51 -17.26 9.13
C LEU A 39 -8.99 -17.43 9.49
N ALA A 40 -9.65 -16.36 9.93
CA ALA A 40 -11.06 -16.41 10.35
C ALA A 40 -12.02 -16.72 9.20
N ARG A 41 -11.67 -16.31 7.98
CA ARG A 41 -12.44 -16.62 6.76
C ARG A 41 -11.90 -17.83 5.99
N ASN A 42 -10.74 -18.32 6.37
CA ASN A 42 -9.99 -19.39 5.69
C ASN A 42 -9.90 -19.16 4.17
N GLU A 43 -9.64 -17.92 3.74
CA GLU A 43 -9.62 -17.52 2.32
C GLU A 43 -8.53 -16.46 2.08
N ILE A 44 -7.97 -16.46 0.85
CA ILE A 44 -7.07 -15.40 0.38
C ILE A 44 -7.91 -14.30 -0.27
N LEU A 45 -7.81 -13.09 0.28
CA LEU A 45 -8.59 -11.93 -0.14
C LEU A 45 -7.67 -10.82 -0.60
N GLU A 46 -8.14 -10.06 -1.59
CA GLU A 46 -7.50 -8.84 -2.01
C GLU A 46 -7.89 -7.71 -1.05
N TYR A 47 -6.89 -7.05 -0.49
CA TYR A 47 -7.07 -5.91 0.39
C TYR A 47 -6.39 -4.67 -0.18
N SER A 48 -6.96 -3.50 0.11
CA SER A 48 -6.32 -2.22 -0.22
C SER A 48 -5.23 -1.90 0.79
N ARG A 49 -3.99 -1.76 0.29
CA ARG A 49 -2.79 -1.49 1.09
C ARG A 49 -2.97 -0.27 1.99
N ALA A 50 -3.54 0.82 1.46
CA ALA A 50 -3.78 2.07 2.19
C ALA A 50 -4.66 1.90 3.44
N ILE A 51 -5.56 0.91 3.45
CA ILE A 51 -6.48 0.66 4.56
C ILE A 51 -5.89 -0.36 5.54
N VAL A 52 -5.19 -1.38 5.01
CA VAL A 52 -4.70 -2.48 5.83
C VAL A 52 -3.34 -2.22 6.46
N GLU A 53 -2.43 -1.48 5.82
CA GLU A 53 -1.12 -1.14 6.42
C GLU A 53 -1.22 -0.48 7.80
N PRO A 54 -2.05 0.56 8.02
CA PRO A 54 -2.17 1.16 9.35
C PRO A 54 -2.85 0.23 10.38
N LYS A 55 -3.51 -0.84 9.93
CA LYS A 55 -4.23 -1.82 10.77
C LYS A 55 -3.48 -3.15 10.91
N LEU A 56 -2.39 -3.32 10.17
CA LEU A 56 -1.54 -4.50 10.22
C LEU A 56 -0.53 -4.32 11.35
N ARG A 57 -0.48 -5.31 12.23
CA ARG A 57 0.59 -5.44 13.21
C ARG A 57 1.26 -6.79 13.07
N GLU A 58 2.51 -6.91 13.49
CA GLU A 58 3.16 -8.22 13.60
C GLU A 58 2.49 -9.07 14.69
N LEU A 59 2.46 -10.39 14.48
CA LEU A 59 2.00 -11.33 15.51
C LEU A 59 2.92 -11.21 16.75
N LYS A 60 2.31 -11.09 17.93
CA LYS A 60 3.05 -11.00 19.20
C LYS A 60 2.53 -12.02 20.21
N GLY A 61 3.43 -12.64 20.96
CA GLY A 61 3.12 -13.47 22.13
C GLY A 61 2.22 -14.65 21.80
N GLN A 62 1.00 -14.65 22.34
CA GLN A 62 0.07 -15.79 22.32
C GLN A 62 -0.47 -16.12 20.90
N GLU A 63 -0.49 -15.13 20.00
CA GLU A 63 -1.00 -15.30 18.64
C GLU A 63 -0.03 -16.07 17.73
N GLN A 64 1.24 -16.18 18.11
CA GLN A 64 2.23 -16.98 17.39
C GLN A 64 1.91 -18.48 17.40
N GLY A 65 1.14 -18.95 18.38
CA GLY A 65 0.64 -20.33 18.41
C GLY A 65 -0.25 -20.65 17.20
N GLN A 66 -0.95 -19.64 16.67
CA GLN A 66 -1.79 -19.78 15.48
C GLN A 66 -0.99 -19.68 14.19
N GLU A 67 0.29 -19.29 14.23
CA GLU A 67 1.12 -19.12 13.03
C GLU A 67 1.32 -20.45 12.28
N VAL A 68 1.42 -21.56 13.01
CA VAL A 68 1.54 -22.91 12.44
C VAL A 68 0.27 -23.29 11.69
N GLU A 69 -0.90 -23.07 12.31
CA GLU A 69 -2.21 -23.33 11.70
C GLU A 69 -2.45 -22.39 10.51
N LEU A 70 -2.12 -21.11 10.66
CA LEU A 70 -2.20 -20.08 9.62
C LEU A 70 -1.40 -20.47 8.38
N LYS A 71 -0.15 -20.91 8.55
CA LYS A 71 0.69 -21.40 7.45
C LYS A 71 0.15 -22.68 6.82
N ALA A 72 -0.37 -23.61 7.63
CA ALA A 72 -0.95 -24.86 7.13
C ALA A 72 -2.24 -24.63 6.32
N ALA A 73 -3.14 -23.78 6.84
CA ALA A 73 -4.38 -23.40 6.18
C ALA A 73 -4.09 -22.60 4.90
N PHE A 74 -3.15 -21.65 4.97
CA PHE A 74 -2.67 -20.92 3.79
C PHE A 74 -2.17 -21.86 2.70
N LYS A 75 -1.34 -22.86 3.03
CA LYS A 75 -0.82 -23.82 2.04
C LYS A 75 -1.93 -24.60 1.34
N LYS A 76 -3.01 -24.96 2.07
CA LYS A 76 -4.18 -25.63 1.49
C LYS A 76 -4.94 -24.70 0.54
N VAL A 77 -5.22 -23.47 0.98
CA VAL A 77 -5.97 -22.50 0.17
C VAL A 77 -5.15 -22.03 -1.02
N ARG A 78 -3.84 -21.80 -0.86
CA ARG A 78 -2.91 -21.41 -1.94
C ARG A 78 -2.90 -22.44 -3.07
N ALA A 79 -3.08 -23.73 -2.77
CA ALA A 79 -3.14 -24.77 -3.80
C ALA A 79 -4.40 -24.65 -4.69
N ASP A 80 -5.51 -24.15 -4.13
CA ASP A 80 -6.77 -23.95 -4.83
C ASP A 80 -6.94 -22.52 -5.38
N PHE A 81 -6.23 -21.56 -4.77
CA PHE A 81 -6.33 -20.15 -5.08
C PHE A 81 -5.76 -19.82 -6.45
N LYS A 82 -6.62 -19.30 -7.33
CA LYS A 82 -6.22 -18.68 -8.60
C LYS A 82 -6.18 -17.15 -8.43
N PRO A 83 -5.00 -16.51 -8.44
CA PRO A 83 -4.93 -15.06 -8.39
C PRO A 83 -5.65 -14.45 -9.60
N ARG A 84 -6.37 -13.35 -9.37
CA ARG A 84 -7.23 -12.72 -10.38
C ARG A 84 -6.46 -11.81 -11.35
N GLY A 85 -5.16 -11.61 -11.11
CA GLY A 85 -4.24 -10.92 -12.00
C GLY A 85 -3.55 -11.90 -12.95
N LYS A 86 -3.46 -11.53 -14.23
CA LYS A 86 -2.64 -12.25 -15.21
C LYS A 86 -1.25 -12.46 -14.60
N ALA A 87 -0.78 -13.71 -14.57
CA ALA A 87 0.56 -14.07 -14.13
C ALA A 87 1.58 -13.35 -15.02
N THR A 88 1.91 -12.11 -14.65
CA THR A 88 3.01 -11.39 -15.26
C THR A 88 4.21 -11.86 -14.47
N THR A 89 4.83 -12.94 -14.95
CA THR A 89 6.13 -13.41 -14.46
C THR A 89 7.10 -12.23 -14.46
N VAL A 90 7.26 -11.55 -13.33
CA VAL A 90 8.31 -10.56 -13.16
C VAL A 90 9.60 -11.36 -12.97
N LEU A 91 10.32 -11.60 -14.07
CA LEU A 91 11.74 -11.93 -14.00
C LEU A 91 12.45 -10.72 -13.35
N VAL A 92 12.62 -10.75 -12.03
CA VAL A 92 13.59 -9.87 -11.35
C VAL A 92 14.99 -10.35 -11.74
N ARG A 93 15.48 -9.86 -12.88
CA ARG A 93 16.91 -9.76 -13.15
C ARG A 93 17.39 -8.54 -12.38
N GLY A 94 17.99 -8.79 -11.22
CA GLY A 94 18.23 -7.79 -10.20
C GLY A 94 18.96 -6.54 -10.64
N LYS A 95 18.67 -5.45 -9.95
CA LYS A 95 19.64 -4.44 -9.51
C LYS A 95 19.19 -3.90 -8.17
N ALA A 96 20.10 -3.94 -7.22
CA ALA A 96 19.89 -3.61 -5.83
C ALA A 96 19.81 -2.08 -5.59
N THR A 97 18.92 -1.69 -4.67
CA THR A 97 18.98 -0.57 -3.68
C THR A 97 19.05 0.90 -4.14
N PRO A 98 18.68 1.88 -3.27
CA PRO A 98 17.77 1.88 -2.11
C PRO A 98 16.73 3.03 -2.13
N ALA A 99 15.82 3.00 -1.16
CA ALA A 99 14.73 3.97 -0.96
C ALA A 99 15.17 5.34 -0.39
N ALA A 100 14.24 6.30 -0.54
CA ALA A 100 14.01 7.52 0.24
C ALA A 100 14.70 8.83 -0.23
N LYS A 101 13.89 9.83 -0.63
CA LYS A 101 13.41 10.91 0.26
C LYS A 101 12.59 11.98 -0.49
N GLN A 102 11.43 12.29 0.09
CA GLN A 102 10.84 13.62 0.25
C GLN A 102 10.54 14.45 -1.01
N ASP A 103 9.28 14.40 -1.43
CA ASP A 103 8.60 15.54 -2.05
C ASP A 103 8.53 16.69 -1.04
N VAL A 104 9.50 17.61 -1.13
CA VAL A 104 9.34 18.98 -0.65
C VAL A 104 8.71 19.76 -1.78
N VAL A 105 7.43 20.09 -1.62
CA VAL A 105 6.74 21.16 -2.35
C VAL A 105 7.58 22.43 -2.25
N LYS A 106 8.08 22.90 -3.40
CA LYS A 106 8.66 24.24 -3.53
C LYS A 106 7.55 25.19 -3.94
N ASP A 107 7.19 26.02 -2.98
CA ASP A 107 6.59 27.33 -3.14
C ASP A 107 7.66 28.22 -3.79
N ASP A 108 7.48 28.59 -5.06
CA ASP A 108 8.26 29.62 -5.74
C ASP A 108 7.25 30.67 -6.24
N VAL A 109 6.84 31.52 -5.29
CA VAL A 109 6.44 32.92 -5.53
C VAL A 109 7.72 33.75 -5.62
N ASP A 110 7.62 34.89 -6.33
CA ASP A 110 8.64 35.92 -6.62
C ASP A 110 9.57 35.55 -7.79
N ASP A 111 9.86 36.38 -8.79
CA ASP A 111 9.82 37.84 -8.88
C ASP A 111 10.01 38.17 -10.38
N VAL A 112 9.06 38.89 -10.99
CA VAL A 112 9.26 39.52 -12.31
C VAL A 112 9.03 41.01 -12.09
N ILE A 113 10.13 41.73 -11.87
CA ILE A 113 10.21 43.18 -11.99
C ILE A 113 10.60 43.53 -13.42
N ASP A 114 9.76 44.34 -14.08
CA ASP A 114 10.16 45.26 -15.16
C ASP A 114 9.06 46.34 -15.26
N ASP A 115 9.21 47.43 -14.52
CA ASP A 115 9.74 48.73 -14.97
C ASP A 115 8.74 49.55 -15.81
N GLY A 116 8.21 50.59 -15.16
CA GLY A 116 7.76 51.87 -15.70
C GLY A 116 7.04 51.95 -17.05
N ASP A 117 5.71 52.16 -17.01
CA ASP A 117 5.11 53.28 -17.73
C ASP A 117 3.75 53.63 -17.11
N VAL A 118 3.65 54.82 -16.52
CA VAL A 118 2.38 55.47 -16.14
C VAL A 118 2.03 56.48 -17.23
N PRO A 119 0.83 56.41 -17.81
CA PRO A 119 0.01 57.62 -17.83
C PRO A 119 -1.50 57.34 -17.62
N VAL A 120 -2.12 58.10 -16.70
CA VAL A 120 -3.16 59.14 -16.96
C VAL A 120 -4.56 58.53 -17.19
N LEU A 121 -5.41 58.55 -16.15
CA LEU A 121 -6.53 59.50 -15.95
C LEU A 121 -7.71 59.26 -16.90
N ASP A 122 -8.83 58.80 -16.35
CA ASP A 122 -10.17 59.42 -16.44
C ASP A 122 -11.10 58.57 -15.55
N GLU A 123 -11.46 59.04 -14.35
CA GLU A 123 -12.75 59.69 -14.12
C GLU A 123 -13.94 58.79 -14.54
N LEU A 124 -14.59 58.17 -13.55
CA LEU A 124 -16.02 58.39 -13.30
C LEU A 124 -16.44 57.78 -11.95
N ASP A 125 -17.29 58.57 -11.31
CA ASP A 125 -17.74 58.63 -9.92
C ASP A 125 -18.49 57.37 -9.39
N PRO A 126 -18.73 57.28 -8.06
CA PRO A 126 -19.16 56.10 -7.30
C PRO A 126 -20.68 55.97 -7.12
N ASP A 127 -21.07 54.89 -6.44
CA ASP A 127 -22.33 54.67 -5.70
C ASP A 127 -23.67 54.78 -6.44
N GLU A 128 -24.32 53.63 -6.66
CA GLU A 128 -25.63 53.29 -6.02
C GLU A 128 -25.89 51.77 -6.06
#